data_AF-A0A428RFJ4-F1
#
_entry.id   AF-A0A428RFJ4-F1
#
_cell.length_a   1.000
_cell.length_b   1.000
_cell.length_c   1.000
_cell.angle_alpha   90.00
_cell.angle_beta   90.00
_cell.angle_gamma   90.00
#
_symmetry.space_group_name_H-M   'P 1'
#
loop_
_entity.id
_entity.type
_entity.pdbx_description
1 polymer ?
#
loop_
_entity_poly.entity_id
_entity_poly.type
_entity_poly.pdbx_seq_one_letter_code
_entity_poly.pdbx_strand_id
1 'polypeptide(L)'
;MTSFWDPGNLLQVTDDLRSRAGEIKCLGKNRHNARCGWDVPQPSHSEVGPLLRAMSQVKPEAITTETLRRLATLCLCVDFHSHQVDQVVRHWRRVLDTATQHHQRLLSMEIPESDEVQTLQADLASKQEECDELKRKLDVEIASNTQQNDEWEDKSEEMTTKITHLEQQLSRSEYRLKITEAATSDQEQAKQALLEQNKEESAARTKAEEENATLKSKLKAHEDKLKASEDELKIVRGENKNLTKDLATVRESNEVGIEACQDEIRQLKETVQGLTKERDERDAKIREYHAQLGKQLAQNTLLDDRIASLEQTRVQLEASIVSCWMHSFWTWTTRFKGRRGKPQLVEGNMELKTYA
;
A
#
# COMPACT_ATOMS: atom_id res chain seq x y z
N MET A 1 -19.51 -39.18 -113.71
CA MET A 1 -19.82 -38.32 -114.87
C MET A 1 -21.03 -37.50 -114.49
N THR A 2 -20.88 -36.18 -114.36
CA THR A 2 -21.94 -35.24 -114.01
C THR A 2 -22.83 -35.03 -115.25
N SER A 3 -24.13 -35.31 -115.14
CA SER A 3 -25.11 -35.04 -116.21
C SER A 3 -25.30 -33.53 -116.38
N PHE A 4 -25.41 -33.04 -117.62
CA PHE A 4 -25.67 -31.62 -117.92
C PHE A 4 -27.10 -31.22 -117.53
N TRP A 5 -28.04 -32.15 -117.65
CA TRP A 5 -29.45 -32.01 -117.29
C TRP A 5 -30.08 -33.39 -117.09
N ASP A 6 -31.27 -33.43 -116.51
CA ASP A 6 -32.04 -34.66 -116.30
C ASP A 6 -33.16 -34.80 -117.36
N PRO A 7 -32.94 -35.55 -118.46
CA PRO A 7 -33.95 -35.77 -119.49
C PRO A 7 -35.11 -36.65 -119.03
N GLY A 8 -34.92 -37.51 -118.02
CA GLY A 8 -35.98 -38.38 -117.53
C GLY A 8 -37.07 -37.56 -116.85
N ASN A 9 -36.64 -36.66 -115.96
CA ASN A 9 -37.53 -35.74 -115.26
C ASN A 9 -38.08 -34.65 -116.19
N LEU A 10 -37.21 -33.96 -116.96
CA LEU A 10 -37.64 -32.86 -117.81
C LEU A 10 -38.66 -33.31 -118.88
N LEU A 11 -38.49 -34.51 -119.45
CA LEU A 11 -39.41 -35.07 -120.44
C LEU A 11 -40.54 -35.90 -119.81
N GLN A 12 -40.59 -35.99 -118.48
CA GLN A 12 -41.58 -36.75 -117.71
C GLN A 12 -41.64 -38.24 -118.07
N VAL A 13 -40.54 -38.82 -118.55
CA VAL A 13 -40.45 -40.24 -118.90
C VAL A 13 -40.59 -41.09 -117.64
N THR A 14 -39.91 -40.68 -116.56
CA THR A 14 -40.01 -41.27 -115.23
C THR A 14 -41.02 -40.49 -114.38
N ASP A 15 -41.91 -41.21 -113.69
CA ASP A 15 -42.92 -40.61 -112.81
C ASP A 15 -42.30 -40.37 -111.43
N ASP A 16 -41.97 -39.11 -111.14
CA ASP A 16 -40.87 -38.76 -110.23
C ASP A 16 -41.21 -38.70 -108.73
N LEU A 17 -42.39 -39.18 -108.29
CA LEU A 17 -42.76 -39.07 -106.87
C LEU A 17 -43.50 -40.27 -106.23
N ARG A 18 -43.94 -41.29 -106.99
CA ARG A 18 -44.72 -42.42 -106.39
C ARG A 18 -44.46 -43.82 -106.96
N SER A 19 -43.66 -43.98 -108.01
CA SER A 19 -43.45 -45.29 -108.65
C SER A 19 -42.12 -45.90 -108.21
N ARG A 20 -42.04 -47.23 -108.05
CA ARG A 20 -40.78 -47.91 -107.67
C ARG A 20 -39.72 -47.59 -108.72
N ALA A 21 -38.49 -47.32 -108.26
CA ALA A 21 -37.37 -46.95 -109.12
C ALA A 21 -37.25 -47.91 -110.32
N GLY A 22 -37.56 -47.41 -111.53
CA GLY A 22 -37.44 -48.16 -112.79
C GLY A 22 -38.74 -48.48 -113.55
N GLU A 23 -39.93 -48.09 -113.05
CA GLU A 23 -41.19 -48.25 -113.78
C GLU A 23 -41.42 -47.08 -114.78
N ILE A 24 -41.44 -47.38 -116.07
CA ILE A 24 -41.77 -46.43 -117.14
C ILE A 24 -43.23 -46.66 -117.54
N LYS A 25 -44.09 -45.69 -117.21
CA LYS A 25 -45.50 -45.70 -117.63
C LYS A 25 -45.64 -45.11 -119.03
N CYS A 26 -46.56 -45.66 -119.80
CA CYS A 26 -46.89 -45.19 -121.13
C CYS A 26 -47.20 -43.68 -121.13
N LEU A 27 -46.54 -42.93 -122.02
CA LEU A 27 -46.72 -41.47 -122.16
C LEU A 27 -47.97 -41.08 -122.96
N GLY A 28 -48.64 -42.07 -123.53
CA GLY A 28 -49.85 -41.87 -124.31
C GLY A 28 -50.96 -41.26 -123.45
N LYS A 29 -51.85 -40.50 -124.08
CA LYS A 29 -53.01 -39.91 -123.44
C LYS A 29 -54.27 -40.65 -123.84
N ASN A 30 -55.08 -40.95 -122.84
CA ASN A 30 -56.42 -41.50 -123.06
C ASN A 30 -57.39 -40.39 -123.53
N ARG A 31 -58.64 -40.78 -123.83
CA ARG A 31 -59.72 -39.85 -124.25
C ARG A 31 -60.03 -38.72 -123.27
N HIS A 32 -59.63 -38.84 -122.00
CA HIS A 32 -59.79 -37.83 -120.96
C HIS A 32 -58.53 -36.96 -120.80
N ASN A 33 -57.58 -37.04 -121.75
CA ASN A 33 -56.30 -36.33 -121.74
C ASN A 33 -55.40 -36.68 -120.52
N ALA A 34 -55.72 -37.77 -119.81
CA ALA A 34 -54.90 -38.30 -118.72
C ALA A 34 -53.84 -39.26 -119.27
N ARG A 35 -52.66 -39.28 -118.63
CA ARG A 35 -51.56 -40.19 -118.99
C ARG A 35 -52.01 -41.64 -118.83
N CYS A 36 -51.61 -42.48 -119.78
CA CYS A 36 -51.86 -43.91 -119.75
C CYS A 36 -51.22 -44.52 -118.49
N GLY A 37 -52.00 -45.29 -117.73
CA GLY A 37 -51.51 -45.97 -116.54
C GLY A 37 -50.83 -47.30 -116.82
N TRP A 38 -50.66 -47.69 -118.08
CA TRP A 38 -50.07 -48.98 -118.45
C TRP A 38 -48.56 -48.90 -118.38
N ASP A 39 -47.96 -49.92 -117.79
CA ASP A 39 -46.52 -50.10 -117.81
C ASP A 39 -46.06 -50.47 -119.22
N VAL A 40 -44.95 -49.88 -119.63
CA VAL A 40 -44.31 -50.24 -120.90
C VAL A 40 -43.64 -51.61 -120.72
N PRO A 41 -43.62 -52.48 -121.75
CA PRO A 41 -42.93 -53.77 -121.65
C PRO A 41 -41.45 -53.64 -121.26
N GLN A 42 -40.98 -54.57 -120.43
CA GLN A 42 -39.59 -54.64 -119.94
C GLN A 42 -38.49 -54.56 -121.03
N PRO A 43 -38.65 -55.11 -122.26
CA PRO A 43 -37.66 -54.96 -123.34
C PRO A 43 -37.42 -53.50 -123.72
N SER A 44 -38.44 -52.65 -123.64
CA SER A 44 -38.29 -51.22 -123.92
C SER A 44 -37.61 -50.48 -122.77
N HIS A 45 -37.73 -50.96 -121.52
CA HIS A 45 -37.07 -50.36 -120.35
C HIS A 45 -35.54 -50.43 -120.45
N SER A 46 -35.00 -51.54 -120.96
CA SER A 46 -33.56 -51.70 -121.15
C SER A 46 -32.96 -50.74 -122.18
N GLU A 47 -33.78 -50.20 -123.10
CA GLU A 47 -33.33 -49.25 -124.12
C GLU A 47 -33.54 -47.78 -123.72
N VAL A 48 -34.59 -47.48 -122.94
CA VAL A 48 -34.89 -46.11 -122.50
C VAL A 48 -33.79 -45.56 -121.59
N GLY A 49 -33.29 -46.36 -120.64
CA GLY A 49 -32.25 -45.94 -119.69
C GLY A 49 -30.95 -45.46 -120.37
N PRO A 50 -30.33 -46.27 -121.25
CA PRO A 50 -29.16 -45.85 -122.03
C PRO A 50 -29.43 -44.61 -122.90
N LEU A 51 -30.63 -44.50 -123.49
CA LEU A 51 -30.99 -43.37 -124.34
C LEU A 51 -31.10 -42.06 -123.54
N LEU A 52 -31.80 -42.07 -122.40
CA LEU A 52 -31.86 -40.93 -121.48
C LEU A 52 -30.48 -40.57 -120.95
N ARG A 53 -29.64 -41.56 -120.62
CA ARG A 53 -28.26 -41.31 -120.21
C ARG A 53 -27.47 -40.61 -121.31
N ALA A 54 -27.57 -41.06 -122.57
CA ALA A 54 -26.90 -40.39 -123.69
C ALA A 54 -27.40 -38.95 -123.88
N MET A 55 -28.71 -38.71 -123.73
CA MET A 55 -29.29 -37.37 -123.80
C MET A 55 -28.81 -36.44 -122.69
N SER A 56 -28.59 -36.96 -121.47
CA SER A 56 -28.11 -36.20 -120.31
C SER A 56 -26.68 -35.66 -120.47
N GLN A 57 -25.91 -36.22 -121.43
CA GLN A 57 -24.52 -35.86 -121.68
C GLN A 57 -24.36 -34.78 -122.75
N VAL A 58 -25.44 -34.43 -123.46
CA VAL A 58 -25.44 -33.41 -124.50
C VAL A 58 -26.40 -32.30 -124.14
N LYS A 59 -26.18 -31.09 -124.68
CA LYS A 59 -27.08 -29.96 -124.45
C LYS A 59 -28.48 -30.27 -124.99
N PRO A 60 -29.56 -29.77 -124.37
CA PRO A 60 -30.94 -29.93 -124.86
C PRO A 60 -31.10 -29.57 -126.34
N GLU A 61 -30.39 -28.55 -126.82
CA GLU A 61 -30.36 -28.08 -128.21
C GLU A 61 -29.84 -29.11 -129.22
N ALA A 62 -28.95 -30.01 -128.78
CA ALA A 62 -28.31 -31.01 -129.64
C ALA A 62 -29.15 -32.29 -129.83
N ILE A 63 -30.30 -32.40 -129.15
CA ILE A 63 -31.19 -33.55 -129.24
C ILE A 63 -31.99 -33.50 -130.55
N THR A 64 -31.79 -34.51 -131.41
CA THR A 64 -32.48 -34.58 -132.69
C THR A 64 -33.93 -35.07 -132.57
N THR A 65 -34.77 -34.73 -133.56
CA THR A 65 -36.13 -35.28 -133.70
C THR A 65 -36.17 -36.79 -133.62
N GLU A 66 -35.17 -37.44 -134.22
CA GLU A 66 -35.14 -38.89 -134.37
C GLU A 66 -34.84 -39.57 -133.04
N THR A 67 -33.95 -38.97 -132.24
CA THR A 67 -33.71 -39.40 -130.85
C THR A 67 -34.99 -39.32 -130.01
N LEU A 68 -35.75 -38.22 -130.13
CA LEU A 68 -37.04 -38.07 -129.45
C LEU A 68 -38.09 -39.05 -129.94
N ARG A 69 -38.14 -39.30 -131.25
CA ARG A 69 -39.08 -40.27 -131.85
C ARG A 69 -38.78 -41.67 -131.37
N ARG A 70 -37.51 -42.07 -131.37
CA ARG A 70 -37.05 -43.35 -130.82
C ARG A 70 -37.44 -43.50 -129.35
N LEU A 71 -37.18 -42.47 -128.54
CA LEU A 71 -37.58 -42.47 -127.12
C LEU A 71 -39.10 -42.56 -126.95
N ALA A 72 -39.88 -41.83 -127.74
CA ALA A 72 -41.34 -41.84 -127.67
C ALA A 72 -41.92 -43.21 -128.04
N THR A 73 -41.41 -43.87 -129.09
CA THR A 73 -41.82 -45.23 -129.45
C THR A 73 -41.55 -46.23 -128.32
N LEU A 74 -40.40 -46.09 -127.65
CA LEU A 74 -40.05 -46.93 -126.51
C LEU A 74 -40.87 -46.62 -125.25
N CYS A 75 -41.56 -45.49 -125.18
CA CYS A 75 -42.32 -45.05 -124.01
C CYS A 75 -43.85 -45.06 -124.23
N LEU A 76 -44.33 -45.64 -125.34
CA LEU A 76 -45.75 -45.75 -125.67
C LEU A 76 -46.16 -47.23 -125.74
N CYS A 77 -47.31 -47.58 -125.16
CA CYS A 77 -47.81 -48.95 -125.27
C CYS A 77 -48.22 -49.23 -126.73
N VAL A 78 -47.70 -50.34 -127.27
CA VAL A 78 -47.83 -50.72 -128.68
C VAL A 78 -49.29 -50.83 -129.10
N ASP A 79 -50.12 -51.40 -128.23
CA ASP A 79 -51.51 -51.77 -128.53
C ASP A 79 -52.45 -50.57 -128.67
N PHE A 80 -52.23 -49.50 -127.90
CA PHE A 80 -53.21 -48.41 -127.79
C PHE A 80 -52.68 -47.02 -128.16
N HIS A 81 -51.39 -46.74 -127.97
CA HIS A 81 -50.87 -45.37 -128.08
C HIS A 81 -49.68 -45.22 -129.05
N SER A 82 -49.35 -46.25 -129.83
CA SER A 82 -48.30 -46.20 -130.86
C SER A 82 -48.51 -45.09 -131.91
N HIS A 83 -49.76 -44.71 -132.19
CA HIS A 83 -50.10 -43.60 -133.09
C HIS A 83 -49.80 -42.20 -132.51
N GLN A 84 -49.48 -42.07 -131.22
CA GLN A 84 -49.25 -40.79 -130.55
C GLN A 84 -47.79 -40.34 -130.53
N VAL A 85 -46.88 -41.08 -131.17
CA VAL A 85 -45.43 -40.80 -131.20
C VAL A 85 -45.14 -39.35 -131.60
N ASP A 86 -45.66 -38.88 -132.75
CA ASP A 86 -45.38 -37.52 -133.22
C ASP A 86 -46.02 -36.43 -132.33
N GLN A 87 -47.04 -36.76 -131.55
CA GLN A 87 -47.62 -35.84 -130.57
C GLN A 87 -46.71 -35.67 -129.36
N VAL A 88 -46.17 -36.77 -128.83
CA VAL A 88 -45.21 -36.76 -127.71
C VAL A 88 -43.93 -36.04 -128.13
N VAL A 89 -43.38 -36.34 -129.30
CA VAL A 89 -42.18 -35.69 -129.85
C VAL A 89 -42.36 -34.17 -129.97
N ARG A 90 -43.51 -33.72 -130.49
CA ARG A 90 -43.83 -32.28 -130.58
C ARG A 90 -43.91 -31.61 -129.21
N HIS A 91 -44.47 -32.29 -128.22
CA HIS A 91 -44.52 -31.78 -126.86
C HIS A 91 -43.12 -31.63 -126.27
N TRP A 92 -42.30 -32.68 -126.36
CA TRP A 92 -40.92 -32.68 -125.86
C TRP A 92 -40.04 -31.63 -126.53
N ARG A 93 -40.19 -31.38 -127.83
CA ARG A 93 -39.45 -30.29 -128.49
C ARG A 93 -39.70 -28.94 -127.83
N ARG A 94 -40.96 -28.61 -127.54
CA ARG A 94 -41.31 -27.34 -126.87
C ARG A 94 -40.70 -27.24 -125.48
N VAL A 95 -40.66 -28.36 -124.74
CA VAL A 95 -40.03 -28.42 -123.42
C VAL A 95 -38.52 -28.16 -123.53
N LEU A 96 -37.85 -28.77 -124.51
CA LEU A 96 -36.43 -28.54 -124.75
C LEU A 96 -36.13 -27.10 -125.18
N ASP A 97 -36.93 -26.52 -126.09
CA ASP A 97 -36.78 -25.13 -126.53
C ASP A 97 -36.90 -24.15 -125.34
N THR A 98 -37.84 -24.43 -124.42
CA THR A 98 -38.03 -23.61 -123.22
C THR A 98 -36.83 -23.71 -122.28
N ALA A 99 -36.33 -24.93 -122.04
CA ALA A 99 -35.16 -25.16 -121.19
C ALA A 99 -33.91 -24.48 -121.75
N THR A 100 -33.72 -24.56 -123.06
CA THR A 100 -32.66 -23.85 -123.79
C THR A 100 -32.71 -22.33 -123.57
N GLN A 101 -33.89 -21.71 -123.74
CA GLN A 101 -34.03 -20.27 -123.55
C GLN A 101 -33.73 -19.82 -122.11
N HIS A 102 -34.13 -20.61 -121.12
CA HIS A 102 -33.81 -20.33 -119.72
C HIS A 102 -32.31 -20.39 -119.45
N HIS A 103 -31.61 -21.39 -120.00
CA HIS A 103 -30.17 -21.50 -119.85
C HIS A 103 -29.43 -20.31 -120.50
N GLN A 104 -29.86 -19.89 -121.69
CA GLN A 104 -29.29 -18.73 -122.38
C GLN A 104 -29.51 -17.42 -121.61
N ARG A 105 -30.69 -17.24 -120.97
CA ARG A 105 -30.95 -16.07 -120.11
C ARG A 105 -30.02 -16.01 -118.90
N LEU A 106 -29.77 -17.14 -118.24
CA LEU A 106 -28.87 -17.18 -117.08
C LEU A 106 -27.43 -16.80 -117.47
N LEU A 107 -26.95 -17.25 -118.63
CA LEU A 107 -25.63 -16.87 -119.14
C LEU A 107 -25.58 -15.38 -119.52
N SER A 108 -26.66 -14.81 -120.05
CA SER A 108 -26.72 -13.37 -120.35
C SER A 108 -26.86 -12.47 -119.11
N MET A 109 -27.11 -13.06 -117.93
CA MET A 109 -27.19 -12.36 -116.65
C MET A 109 -25.86 -12.38 -115.87
N GLU A 110 -24.76 -12.90 -116.43
CA GLU A 110 -23.42 -12.65 -115.90
C GLU A 110 -23.13 -11.14 -116.02
N ILE A 111 -23.31 -10.46 -114.88
CA ILE A 111 -23.27 -9.01 -114.71
C ILE A 111 -21.90 -8.48 -115.16
N PRO A 112 -21.81 -7.45 -116.02
CA PRO A 112 -20.56 -6.73 -116.23
C PRO A 112 -20.19 -6.00 -114.93
N GLU A 113 -18.92 -6.07 -114.51
CA GLU A 113 -18.37 -5.27 -113.40
C GLU A 113 -18.90 -3.83 -113.47
N SER A 114 -19.89 -3.52 -112.62
CA SER A 114 -20.60 -2.25 -112.61
C SER A 114 -19.94 -1.33 -111.59
N ASP A 115 -19.87 -0.03 -111.91
CA ASP A 115 -19.32 1.03 -111.06
C ASP A 115 -19.84 0.99 -109.61
N GLU A 116 -21.03 0.44 -109.36
CA GLU A 116 -21.61 0.25 -108.02
C GLU A 116 -20.80 -0.71 -107.13
N VAL A 117 -20.16 -1.73 -107.72
CA VAL A 117 -19.31 -2.66 -106.96
C VAL A 117 -18.01 -1.98 -106.54
N GLN A 118 -17.45 -1.11 -107.41
CA GLN A 118 -16.24 -0.36 -107.11
C GLN A 118 -16.47 0.72 -106.05
N THR A 119 -17.63 1.41 -106.07
CA THR A 119 -17.97 2.40 -105.03
C THR A 119 -18.18 1.74 -103.67
N LEU A 120 -18.87 0.60 -103.61
CA LEU A 120 -19.03 -0.16 -102.37
C LEU A 120 -17.69 -0.70 -101.83
N GLN A 121 -16.76 -1.09 -102.70
CA GLN A 121 -15.42 -1.49 -102.29
C GLN A 121 -14.61 -0.31 -101.71
N ALA A 122 -14.72 0.87 -102.31
CA ALA A 122 -14.08 2.09 -101.80
C ALA A 122 -14.66 2.51 -100.44
N ASP A 123 -15.98 2.46 -100.29
CA ASP A 123 -16.67 2.76 -99.03
C ASP A 123 -16.30 1.76 -97.92
N LEU A 124 -16.21 0.47 -98.24
CA LEU A 124 -15.77 -0.56 -97.30
C LEU A 124 -14.34 -0.30 -96.83
N ALA A 125 -13.43 0.07 -97.75
CA ALA A 125 -12.05 0.40 -97.42
C ALA A 125 -11.97 1.64 -96.52
N SER A 126 -12.76 2.69 -96.81
CA SER A 126 -12.83 3.89 -95.98
C SER A 126 -13.35 3.58 -94.57
N LYS A 127 -14.40 2.76 -94.45
CA LYS A 127 -14.92 2.33 -93.14
C LYS A 127 -13.95 1.45 -92.37
N GLN A 128 -13.18 0.61 -93.07
CA GLN A 128 -12.13 -0.17 -92.44
C GLN A 128 -11.04 0.74 -91.85
N GLU A 129 -10.63 1.78 -92.57
CA GLU A 129 -9.65 2.77 -92.08
C GLU A 129 -10.19 3.55 -90.87
N GLU A 130 -11.46 3.97 -90.90
CA GLU A 130 -12.12 4.59 -89.73
C GLU A 130 -12.13 3.64 -88.51
N CYS A 131 -12.45 2.35 -88.71
CA CYS A 131 -12.42 1.35 -87.65
C CYS A 131 -11.02 1.16 -87.08
N ASP A 132 -9.99 1.12 -87.92
CA ASP A 132 -8.61 0.95 -87.47
C ASP A 132 -8.09 2.20 -86.74
N GLU A 133 -8.50 3.40 -87.16
CA GLU A 133 -8.19 4.64 -86.45
C GLU A 133 -8.90 4.72 -85.08
N LEU A 134 -10.18 4.32 -85.00
CA LEU A 134 -10.90 4.25 -83.73
C LEU A 134 -10.28 3.21 -82.78
N LYS A 135 -9.82 2.06 -83.30
CA LYS A 135 -9.09 1.08 -82.49
C LYS A 135 -7.79 1.67 -81.94
N ARG A 136 -6.98 2.35 -82.77
CA ARG A 136 -5.76 3.01 -82.28
C ARG A 136 -6.06 4.03 -81.18
N LYS A 137 -7.10 4.85 -81.35
CA LYS A 137 -7.52 5.82 -80.32
C LYS A 137 -7.93 5.12 -79.02
N LEU A 138 -8.70 4.04 -79.13
CA LEU A 138 -9.11 3.25 -77.97
C LEU A 138 -7.90 2.63 -77.25
N ASP A 139 -6.94 2.08 -77.99
CA ASP A 139 -5.74 1.48 -77.40
C ASP A 139 -4.87 2.54 -76.69
N VAL A 140 -4.73 3.73 -77.26
CA VAL A 140 -4.02 4.86 -76.62
C VAL A 140 -4.74 5.29 -75.34
N GLU A 141 -6.07 5.38 -75.36
CA GLU A 141 -6.87 5.76 -74.20
C GLU A 141 -6.81 4.69 -73.09
N ILE A 142 -6.84 3.40 -73.46
CA ILE A 142 -6.66 2.29 -72.52
C ILE A 142 -5.26 2.37 -71.89
N ALA A 143 -4.21 2.59 -72.67
CA ALA A 143 -2.84 2.72 -72.15
C ALA A 143 -2.71 3.92 -71.19
N SER A 144 -3.27 5.08 -71.56
CA SER A 144 -3.28 6.29 -70.73
C SER A 144 -4.03 6.06 -69.41
N ASN A 145 -5.21 5.44 -69.46
CA ASN A 145 -5.99 5.14 -68.25
C ASN A 145 -5.31 4.09 -67.36
N THR A 146 -4.65 3.09 -67.97
CA THR A 146 -3.87 2.09 -67.23
C THR A 146 -2.73 2.78 -66.47
N GLN A 147 -1.96 3.64 -67.15
CA GLN A 147 -0.89 4.41 -66.51
C GLN A 147 -1.41 5.28 -65.37
N GLN A 148 -2.53 6.00 -65.58
CA GLN A 148 -3.13 6.80 -64.51
C GLN A 148 -3.56 5.94 -63.32
N ASN A 149 -4.12 4.75 -63.58
CA ASN A 149 -4.53 3.85 -62.52
C ASN A 149 -3.34 3.34 -61.71
N ASP A 150 -2.24 2.97 -62.37
CA ASP A 150 -0.98 2.57 -61.71
C ASP A 150 -0.43 3.71 -60.83
N GLU A 151 -0.44 4.95 -61.34
CA GLU A 151 -0.03 6.14 -60.57
C GLU A 151 -0.92 6.41 -59.34
N TRP A 152 -2.22 6.11 -59.44
CA TRP A 152 -3.14 6.24 -58.30
C TRP A 152 -2.95 5.11 -57.29
N GLU A 153 -2.64 3.90 -57.74
CA GLU A 153 -2.32 2.76 -56.89
C GLU A 153 -1.04 3.03 -56.08
N ASP A 154 0.04 3.47 -56.73
CA ASP A 154 1.29 3.85 -56.06
C ASP A 154 1.08 4.94 -54.98
N LYS A 155 0.29 5.98 -55.30
CA LYS A 155 -0.05 7.05 -54.34
C LYS A 155 -0.91 6.53 -53.19
N SER A 156 -1.82 5.60 -53.46
CA SER A 156 -2.67 4.98 -52.45
C SER A 156 -1.84 4.14 -51.48
N GLU A 157 -0.89 3.36 -51.99
CA GLU A 157 0.06 2.60 -51.17
C GLU A 157 0.95 3.53 -50.34
N GLU A 158 1.47 4.61 -50.93
CA GLU A 158 2.26 5.62 -50.22
C GLU A 158 1.45 6.26 -49.07
N MET A 159 0.19 6.62 -49.30
CA MET A 159 -0.66 7.16 -48.25
C MET A 159 -0.97 6.13 -47.17
N THR A 160 -1.18 4.86 -47.54
CA THR A 160 -1.44 3.78 -46.60
C THR A 160 -0.23 3.54 -45.67
N THR A 161 0.99 3.54 -46.21
CA THR A 161 2.22 3.44 -45.40
C THR A 161 2.40 4.65 -44.49
N LYS A 162 2.07 5.87 -44.93
CA LYS A 162 2.08 7.06 -44.06
C LYS A 162 1.05 6.98 -42.94
N ILE A 163 -0.17 6.51 -43.22
CA ILE A 163 -1.24 6.35 -42.22
C ILE A 163 -0.78 5.37 -41.15
N THR A 164 -0.35 4.17 -41.54
CA THR A 164 0.14 3.15 -40.59
C THR A 164 1.34 3.64 -39.77
N HIS A 165 2.24 4.42 -40.36
CA HIS A 165 3.34 5.04 -39.63
C HIS A 165 2.85 6.05 -38.57
N LEU A 166 1.91 6.92 -38.94
CA LEU A 166 1.34 7.92 -38.03
C LEU A 166 0.52 7.26 -36.90
N GLU A 167 -0.25 6.22 -37.20
CA GLU A 167 -0.96 5.41 -36.20
C GLU A 167 0.03 4.78 -35.20
N GLN A 168 1.15 4.25 -35.69
CA GLN A 168 2.19 3.71 -34.83
C GLN A 168 2.85 4.80 -33.97
N GLN A 169 3.10 5.99 -34.52
CA GLN A 169 3.62 7.12 -33.76
C GLN A 169 2.63 7.59 -32.68
N LEU A 170 1.34 7.67 -33.01
CA LEU A 170 0.27 8.05 -32.09
C LEU A 170 0.21 7.05 -30.93
N SER A 171 0.16 5.75 -31.22
CA SER A 171 0.15 4.70 -30.19
C SER A 171 1.38 4.76 -29.26
N ARG A 172 2.58 5.00 -29.83
CA ARG A 172 3.80 5.21 -29.02
C ARG A 172 3.70 6.45 -28.14
N SER A 173 3.12 7.53 -28.66
CA SER A 173 2.95 8.79 -27.91
C SER A 173 1.95 8.65 -26.76
N GLU A 174 0.82 7.96 -26.99
CA GLU A 174 -0.18 7.63 -25.97
C GLU A 174 0.40 6.76 -24.86
N TYR A 175 1.20 5.74 -25.23
CA TYR A 175 1.88 4.90 -24.25
C TYR A 175 2.86 5.71 -23.38
N ARG A 176 3.65 6.60 -23.99
CA ARG A 176 4.54 7.51 -23.23
C ARG A 176 3.76 8.43 -22.30
N LEU A 177 2.66 9.02 -22.80
CA LEU A 177 1.80 9.90 -22.00
C LEU A 177 1.26 9.16 -20.77
N LYS A 178 0.75 7.94 -20.96
CA LYS A 178 0.25 7.10 -19.86
C LYS A 178 1.32 6.80 -18.80
N ILE A 179 2.56 6.52 -19.21
CA ILE A 179 3.67 6.33 -18.27
C ILE A 179 3.97 7.64 -17.53
N THR A 180 4.02 8.76 -18.24
CA THR A 180 4.31 10.05 -17.59
C THR A 180 3.19 10.49 -16.64
N GLU A 181 1.94 10.22 -16.96
CA GLU A 181 0.78 10.49 -16.09
C GLU A 181 0.83 9.64 -14.81
N ALA A 182 1.20 8.36 -14.93
CA ALA A 182 1.40 7.51 -13.76
C ALA A 182 2.54 8.05 -12.89
N ALA A 183 3.69 8.40 -13.50
CA ALA A 183 4.84 8.93 -12.78
C ALA A 183 4.56 10.28 -12.08
N THR A 184 3.78 11.17 -12.71
CA THR A 184 3.38 12.44 -12.08
C THR A 184 2.36 12.23 -10.98
N SER A 185 1.45 11.26 -11.12
CA SER A 185 0.52 10.87 -10.04
C SER A 185 1.28 10.34 -8.83
N ASP A 186 2.24 9.43 -9.03
CA ASP A 186 3.09 8.88 -7.96
C ASP A 186 3.92 9.99 -7.29
N GLN A 187 4.46 10.93 -8.08
CA GLN A 187 5.21 12.08 -7.56
C GLN A 187 4.35 12.98 -6.69
N GLU A 188 3.11 13.26 -7.09
CA GLU A 188 2.19 14.10 -6.32
C GLU A 188 1.78 13.41 -5.01
N GLN A 189 1.52 12.10 -5.04
CA GLN A 189 1.25 11.32 -3.83
C GLN A 189 2.45 11.35 -2.85
N ALA A 190 3.67 11.17 -3.36
CA ALA A 190 4.89 11.22 -2.55
C ALA A 190 5.10 12.62 -1.93
N LYS A 191 4.84 13.68 -2.71
CA LYS A 191 4.90 15.07 -2.22
C LYS A 191 3.86 15.33 -1.14
N GLN A 192 2.64 14.82 -1.30
CA GLN A 192 1.57 14.97 -0.31
C GLN A 192 1.91 14.23 0.99
N ALA A 193 2.49 13.03 0.90
CA ALA A 193 2.97 12.28 2.06
C ALA A 193 4.10 13.02 2.81
N LEU A 194 5.07 13.59 2.09
CA LEU A 194 6.14 14.40 2.68
C LEU A 194 5.62 15.67 3.34
N LEU A 195 4.61 16.32 2.75
CA LEU A 195 3.96 17.48 3.36
C LEU A 195 3.28 17.12 4.68
N GLU A 196 2.59 15.99 4.73
CA GLU A 196 1.93 15.54 5.96
C GLU A 196 2.95 15.14 7.04
N GLN A 197 4.01 14.41 6.65
CA GLN A 197 5.12 14.09 7.54
C GLN A 197 5.78 15.37 8.10
N ASN A 198 5.98 16.39 7.27
CA ASN A 198 6.58 17.65 7.71
C ASN A 198 5.65 18.40 8.69
N LYS A 199 4.32 18.38 8.48
CA LYS A 199 3.38 18.92 9.46
C LYS A 199 3.47 18.18 10.80
N GLU A 200 3.46 16.86 10.77
CA GLU A 200 3.60 16.03 11.98
C GLU A 200 4.91 16.30 12.71
N GLU A 201 6.03 16.35 11.99
CA GLU A 201 7.35 16.66 12.54
C GLU A 201 7.39 18.08 13.12
N SER A 202 6.79 19.06 12.44
CA SER A 202 6.70 20.43 12.94
C SER A 202 5.89 20.52 14.24
N ALA A 203 4.77 19.77 14.33
CA ALA A 203 3.94 19.71 15.54
C ALA A 203 4.63 18.96 16.68
N ALA A 204 5.36 17.89 16.38
CA ALA A 204 6.18 17.19 17.36
C ALA A 204 7.30 18.09 17.88
N ARG A 205 7.92 18.88 17.00
CA ARG A 205 8.97 19.84 17.37
C ARG A 205 8.44 20.96 18.26
N THR A 206 7.30 21.58 17.94
CA THR A 206 6.71 22.62 18.81
C THR A 206 6.37 22.07 20.19
N LYS A 207 5.79 20.87 20.26
CA LYS A 207 5.52 20.19 21.54
C LYS A 207 6.80 19.93 22.34
N ALA A 208 7.85 19.45 21.70
CA ALA A 208 9.14 19.22 22.35
C ALA A 208 9.78 20.55 22.84
N GLU A 209 9.63 21.64 22.09
CA GLU A 209 10.08 22.98 22.48
C GLU A 209 9.31 23.51 23.70
N GLU A 210 7.99 23.30 23.76
CA GLU A 210 7.15 23.64 24.93
C GLU A 210 7.52 22.83 26.18
N GLU A 211 7.73 21.51 26.03
CA GLU A 211 8.19 20.63 27.10
C GLU A 211 9.58 21.06 27.61
N ASN A 212 10.50 21.40 26.71
CA ASN A 212 11.83 21.89 27.07
C ASN A 212 11.77 23.23 27.80
N ALA A 213 10.93 24.17 27.35
CA ALA A 213 10.70 25.43 28.05
C ALA A 213 10.15 25.22 29.48
N THR A 214 9.25 24.25 29.63
CA THR A 214 8.68 23.86 30.94
C THR A 214 9.72 23.20 31.84
N LEU A 215 10.55 22.30 31.31
CA LEU A 215 11.62 21.67 32.07
C LEU A 215 12.69 22.69 32.49
N LYS A 216 13.02 23.65 31.63
CA LYS A 216 13.97 24.72 31.93
C LYS A 216 13.46 25.64 33.05
N SER A 217 12.18 25.98 33.06
CA SER A 217 11.58 26.78 34.14
C SER A 217 11.56 26.00 35.47
N LYS A 218 11.24 24.71 35.45
CA LYS A 218 11.32 23.83 36.62
C LYS A 218 12.74 23.70 37.15
N LEU A 219 13.73 23.51 36.27
CA LEU A 219 15.14 23.42 36.65
C LEU A 219 15.59 24.69 37.37
N LYS A 220 15.29 25.87 36.80
CA LYS A 220 15.60 27.15 37.43
C LYS A 220 14.93 27.29 38.81
N ALA A 221 13.66 26.90 38.94
CA ALA A 221 12.97 26.92 40.23
C ALA A 221 13.61 25.98 41.26
N HIS A 222 14.13 24.82 40.84
CA HIS A 222 14.88 23.91 41.70
C HIS A 222 16.25 24.48 42.08
N GLU A 223 16.96 25.12 41.17
CA GLU A 223 18.22 25.83 41.43
C GLU A 223 18.03 26.95 42.46
N ASP A 224 16.98 27.76 42.31
CA ASP A 224 16.65 28.85 43.24
C ASP A 224 16.32 28.30 44.64
N LYS A 225 15.57 27.19 44.73
CA LYS A 225 15.30 26.49 46.00
C LYS A 225 16.56 25.92 46.64
N LEU A 226 17.43 25.31 45.84
CA LEU A 226 18.69 24.77 46.32
C LEU A 226 19.55 25.89 46.93
N LYS A 227 19.68 27.00 46.22
CA LYS A 227 20.41 28.18 46.70
C LYS A 227 19.83 28.75 48.00
N ALA A 228 18.49 28.85 48.10
CA ALA A 228 17.84 29.27 49.34
C ALA A 228 18.17 28.31 50.51
N SER A 229 18.12 27.00 50.27
CA SER A 229 18.47 26.00 51.31
C SER A 229 19.96 26.03 51.68
N GLU A 230 20.86 26.34 50.73
CA GLU A 230 22.29 26.53 51.01
C GLU A 230 22.54 27.77 51.88
N ASP A 231 21.84 28.87 51.60
CA ASP A 231 21.90 30.10 52.39
C ASP A 231 21.36 29.86 53.82
N GLU A 232 20.23 29.15 53.96
CA GLU A 232 19.69 28.72 55.27
C GLU A 232 20.70 27.86 56.04
N LEU A 233 21.31 26.85 55.39
CA LEU A 233 22.34 26.02 56.01
C LEU A 233 23.55 26.84 56.44
N LYS A 234 23.92 27.88 55.69
CA LYS A 234 25.02 28.78 56.06
C LYS A 234 24.69 29.60 57.30
N ILE A 235 23.45 30.09 57.42
CA ILE A 235 22.95 30.79 58.61
C ILE A 235 22.99 29.85 59.82
N VAL A 236 22.37 28.66 59.72
CA VAL A 236 22.33 27.66 60.80
C VAL A 236 23.73 27.21 61.20
N ARG A 237 24.67 27.07 60.26
CA ARG A 237 26.09 26.79 60.57
C ARG A 237 26.75 27.95 61.32
N GLY A 238 26.41 29.19 60.99
CA GLY A 238 26.85 30.38 61.71
C GLY A 238 26.34 30.40 63.15
N GLU A 239 25.04 30.16 63.34
CA GLU A 239 24.40 30.05 64.66
C GLU A 239 25.00 28.93 65.49
N ASN A 240 25.18 27.72 64.93
CA ASN A 240 25.83 26.61 65.63
C ASN A 240 27.25 26.94 66.05
N LYS A 241 28.03 27.66 65.22
CA LYS A 241 29.37 28.12 65.59
C LYS A 241 29.33 29.10 66.77
N ASN A 242 28.36 30.02 66.77
CA ASN A 242 28.19 30.98 67.87
C ASN A 242 27.74 30.26 69.15
N LEU A 243 26.73 29.40 69.09
CA LEU A 243 26.28 28.58 70.23
C LEU A 243 27.41 27.70 70.76
N THR A 244 28.26 27.15 69.91
CA THR A 244 29.43 26.37 70.35
C THR A 244 30.42 27.23 71.13
N LYS A 245 30.63 28.49 70.71
CA LYS A 245 31.46 29.46 71.45
C LYS A 245 30.80 29.82 72.78
N ASP A 246 29.50 30.11 72.78
CA ASP A 246 28.74 30.46 74.00
C ASP A 246 28.74 29.30 75.00
N LEU A 247 28.60 28.06 74.53
CA LEU A 247 28.74 26.88 75.38
C LEU A 247 30.15 26.73 75.95
N ALA A 248 31.19 27.08 75.19
CA ALA A 248 32.56 27.04 75.67
C ALA A 248 32.81 28.10 76.76
N THR A 249 32.32 29.32 76.58
CA THR A 249 32.45 30.39 77.58
C THR A 249 31.66 30.08 78.86
N VAL A 250 30.44 29.54 78.74
CA VAL A 250 29.65 29.08 79.89
C VAL A 250 30.35 27.93 80.62
N ARG A 251 30.96 26.99 79.88
CA ARG A 251 31.75 25.90 80.49
C ARG A 251 32.93 26.44 81.28
N GLU A 252 33.71 27.36 80.71
CA GLU A 252 34.84 28.01 81.37
C GLU A 252 34.38 28.77 82.62
N SER A 253 33.30 29.56 82.53
CA SER A 253 32.73 30.26 83.68
C SER A 253 32.25 29.30 84.77
N ASN A 254 31.64 28.17 84.41
CA ASN A 254 31.20 27.15 85.37
C ASN A 254 32.39 26.44 86.00
N GLU A 255 33.46 26.17 85.24
CA GLU A 255 34.69 25.56 85.75
C GLU A 255 35.34 26.47 86.81
N VAL A 256 35.48 27.77 86.51
CA VAL A 256 35.93 28.79 87.48
C VAL A 256 35.01 28.85 88.70
N GLY A 257 33.68 28.81 88.49
CA GLY A 257 32.71 28.81 89.60
C GLY A 257 32.81 27.56 90.48
N ILE A 258 33.04 26.39 89.89
CA ILE A 258 33.27 25.13 90.61
C ILE A 258 34.58 25.20 91.38
N GLU A 259 35.66 25.69 90.79
CA GLU A 259 36.95 25.89 91.48
C GLU A 259 36.81 26.83 92.67
N ALA A 260 36.12 27.96 92.51
CA ALA A 260 35.83 28.90 93.60
C ALA A 260 35.04 28.22 94.74
N CYS A 261 34.00 27.45 94.41
CA CYS A 261 33.25 26.68 95.41
C CYS A 261 34.12 25.62 96.10
N GLN A 262 35.01 24.95 95.36
CA GLN A 262 35.95 23.98 95.93
C GLN A 262 36.95 24.63 96.89
N ASP A 263 37.42 25.83 96.56
CA ASP A 263 38.30 26.61 97.43
C ASP A 263 37.58 27.11 98.68
N GLU A 264 36.34 27.57 98.57
CA GLU A 264 35.49 27.89 99.73
C GLU A 264 35.26 26.67 100.62
N ILE A 265 34.94 25.51 100.03
CA ILE A 265 34.81 24.25 100.78
C ILE A 265 36.13 23.90 101.49
N ARG A 266 37.28 24.11 100.85
CA ARG A 266 38.60 23.87 101.45
C ARG A 266 38.84 24.80 102.65
N GLN A 267 38.58 26.10 102.50
CA GLN A 267 38.69 27.08 103.59
C GLN A 267 37.73 26.77 104.75
N LEU A 268 36.48 26.42 104.45
CA LEU A 268 35.50 26.01 105.45
C LEU A 268 35.93 24.73 106.17
N LYS A 269 36.53 23.78 105.45
CA LYS A 269 37.06 22.54 106.05
C LYS A 269 38.23 22.83 107.00
N GLU A 270 39.15 23.72 106.61
CA GLU A 270 40.27 24.16 107.46
C GLU A 270 39.79 24.89 108.72
N THR A 271 38.82 25.80 108.59
CA THR A 271 38.23 26.50 109.74
C THR A 271 37.47 25.55 110.66
N VAL A 272 36.69 24.62 110.13
CA VAL A 272 36.02 23.57 110.94
C VAL A 272 37.05 22.69 111.66
N GLN A 273 38.16 22.33 111.01
CA GLN A 273 39.25 21.60 111.66
C GLN A 273 39.93 22.42 112.76
N GLY A 274 40.17 23.72 112.53
CA GLY A 274 40.71 24.65 113.52
C GLY A 274 39.81 24.79 114.74
N LEU A 275 38.52 25.04 114.53
CA LEU A 275 37.51 25.11 115.60
C LEU A 275 37.36 23.78 116.34
N THR A 276 37.52 22.65 115.63
CA THR A 276 37.49 21.32 116.25
C THR A 276 38.66 21.14 117.21
N LYS A 277 39.89 21.49 116.81
CA LYS A 277 41.06 21.46 117.71
C LYS A 277 40.87 22.37 118.91
N GLU A 278 40.38 23.59 118.69
CA GLU A 278 40.15 24.56 119.76
C GLU A 278 39.09 24.07 120.76
N ARG A 279 38.03 23.42 120.27
CA ARG A 279 37.05 22.70 121.12
C ARG A 279 37.72 21.58 121.89
N ASP A 280 38.50 20.71 121.24
CA ASP A 280 39.14 19.57 121.91
C ASP A 280 40.13 20.03 123.00
N GLU A 281 40.84 21.13 122.77
CA GLU A 281 41.70 21.80 123.75
C GLU A 281 40.90 22.37 124.93
N ARG A 282 39.76 23.03 124.67
CA ARG A 282 38.85 23.50 125.72
C ARG A 282 38.29 22.34 126.53
N ASP A 283 37.87 21.25 125.88
CA ASP A 283 37.37 20.04 126.54
C ASP A 283 38.46 19.34 127.35
N ALA A 284 39.71 19.37 126.90
CA ALA A 284 40.86 18.91 127.68
C ALA A 284 41.08 19.77 128.93
N LYS A 285 41.03 21.10 128.81
CA LYS A 285 41.11 22.03 129.96
C LYS A 285 39.96 21.84 130.93
N ILE A 286 38.73 21.65 130.45
CA ILE A 286 37.56 21.37 131.30
C ILE A 286 37.77 20.07 132.07
N ARG A 287 38.29 19.01 131.42
CA ARG A 287 38.63 17.75 132.10
C ARG A 287 39.71 17.93 133.14
N GLU A 288 40.73 18.75 132.86
CA GLU A 288 41.78 19.08 133.81
C GLU A 288 41.23 19.84 135.03
N TYR A 289 40.39 20.86 134.82
CA TYR A 289 39.73 21.58 135.90
C TYR A 289 38.83 20.67 136.73
N HIS A 290 38.05 19.79 136.10
CA HIS A 290 37.26 18.78 136.83
C HIS A 290 38.15 17.84 137.66
N ALA A 291 39.30 17.40 137.13
CA ALA A 291 40.23 16.55 137.88
C ALA A 291 40.88 17.30 139.06
N GLN A 292 41.21 18.58 138.90
CA GLN A 292 41.71 19.43 139.98
C GLN A 292 40.66 19.66 141.07
N LEU A 293 39.40 19.93 140.67
CA LEU A 293 38.25 20.02 141.59
C LEU A 293 38.02 18.71 142.34
N GLY A 294 38.11 17.57 141.65
CA GLY A 294 38.03 16.25 142.28
C GLY A 294 39.11 16.02 143.35
N LYS A 295 40.35 16.47 143.09
CA LYS A 295 41.44 16.42 144.08
C LYS A 295 41.19 17.34 145.28
N GLN A 296 40.68 18.55 145.04
CA GLN A 296 40.33 19.51 146.09
C GLN A 296 39.21 18.98 146.99
N LEU A 297 38.16 18.37 146.41
CA LEU A 297 37.09 17.73 147.15
C LEU A 297 37.59 16.53 147.99
N ALA A 298 38.48 15.71 147.43
CA ALA A 298 39.14 14.63 148.17
C ALA A 298 40.01 15.16 149.33
N GLN A 299 40.64 16.33 149.17
CA GLN A 299 41.36 17.00 150.24
C GLN A 299 40.43 17.56 151.32
N ASN A 300 39.31 18.18 150.94
CA ASN A 300 38.33 18.69 151.89
C ASN A 300 37.70 17.57 152.71
N THR A 301 37.33 16.46 152.08
CA THR A 301 36.83 15.27 152.81
C THR A 301 37.86 14.71 153.80
N LEU A 302 39.15 14.69 153.43
CA LEU A 302 40.23 14.29 154.35
C LEU A 302 40.41 15.27 155.52
N LEU A 303 40.21 16.58 155.28
CA LEU A 303 40.24 17.60 156.32
C LEU A 303 39.01 17.48 157.23
N ASP A 304 37.84 17.23 156.68
CA ASP A 304 36.60 17.00 157.43
C ASP A 304 36.70 15.76 158.32
N ASP A 305 37.24 14.64 157.82
CA ASP A 305 37.51 13.43 158.61
C ASP A 305 38.48 13.72 159.76
N ARG A 306 39.48 14.58 159.51
CA ARG A 306 40.47 14.98 160.52
C ARG A 306 39.86 15.88 161.57
N ILE A 307 38.98 16.82 161.18
CA ILE A 307 38.19 17.66 162.08
C ILE A 307 37.29 16.77 162.95
N ALA A 308 36.57 15.82 162.36
CA ALA A 308 35.72 14.87 163.10
C ALA A 308 36.52 14.07 164.13
N SER A 309 37.73 13.61 163.78
CA SER A 309 38.61 12.90 164.73
C SER A 309 39.12 13.82 165.87
N LEU A 310 39.39 15.09 165.56
CA LEU A 310 39.85 16.07 166.55
C LEU A 310 38.71 16.50 167.48
N GLU A 311 37.49 16.62 166.97
CA GLU A 311 36.30 16.84 167.78
C GLU A 311 36.03 15.65 168.71
N GLN A 312 36.19 14.42 168.21
CA GLN A 312 36.04 13.22 169.04
C GLN A 312 37.08 13.16 170.17
N THR A 313 38.34 13.49 169.89
CA THR A 313 39.40 13.54 170.93
C THR A 313 39.19 14.69 171.92
N ARG A 314 38.70 15.84 171.46
CA ARG A 314 38.30 16.95 172.34
C ARG A 314 37.18 16.54 173.30
N VAL A 315 36.12 15.91 172.81
CA VAL A 315 35.01 15.42 173.65
C VAL A 315 35.52 14.37 174.66
N GLN A 316 36.44 13.49 174.26
CA GLN A 316 37.08 12.52 175.17
C GLN A 316 37.94 13.19 176.26
N LEU A 317 38.72 14.21 175.88
CA LEU A 317 39.54 14.99 176.81
C LEU A 317 38.68 15.78 177.79
N GLU A 318 37.64 16.45 177.30
CA GLU A 318 36.65 17.16 178.14
C GLU A 318 35.98 16.19 179.12
N ALA A 319 35.60 14.98 178.68
CA ALA A 319 35.05 13.95 179.57
C ALA A 319 36.07 13.46 180.63
N SER A 320 37.35 13.30 180.28
CA SER A 320 38.39 12.90 181.23
C SER A 320 38.72 13.99 182.25
N ILE A 321 38.68 15.26 181.83
CA ILE A 321 38.93 16.42 182.70
C ILE A 321 37.77 16.56 183.69
N VAL A 322 36.53 16.43 183.24
CA VAL A 322 35.35 16.46 184.12
C VAL A 322 35.37 15.31 185.12
N SER A 323 35.82 14.11 184.70
CA SER A 323 36.02 12.95 185.58
C SER A 323 37.09 13.19 186.66
N CYS A 324 38.27 13.72 186.30
CA CYS A 324 39.34 14.06 187.25
C CYS A 324 38.97 15.22 188.19
N TRP A 325 38.23 16.21 187.69
CA TRP A 325 37.76 17.34 188.50
C TRP A 325 36.67 16.91 189.48
N MET A 326 35.73 16.04 189.06
CA MET A 326 34.73 15.43 189.96
C MET A 326 35.39 14.56 191.04
N HIS A 327 36.44 13.81 190.72
CA HIS A 327 37.15 12.97 191.70
C HIS A 327 37.91 13.80 192.75
N SER A 328 38.46 14.96 192.34
CA SER A 328 39.16 15.92 193.21
C SER A 328 38.18 16.76 194.05
N PHE A 329 37.03 17.10 193.48
CA PHE A 329 35.98 17.86 194.17
C PHE A 329 35.24 17.02 195.22
N TRP A 330 35.01 15.72 194.98
CA TRP A 330 34.39 14.81 195.96
C TRP A 330 35.31 14.48 197.15
N THR A 331 36.62 14.39 196.92
CA THR A 331 37.62 14.20 198.00
C THR A 331 37.82 15.47 198.83
N TRP A 332 37.66 16.65 198.24
CA TRP A 332 37.75 17.93 198.95
C TRP A 332 36.49 18.28 199.74
N THR A 333 35.29 18.00 199.21
CA THR A 333 34.01 18.36 199.86
C THR A 333 33.66 17.51 201.09
N THR A 334 34.35 16.40 201.34
CA THR A 334 34.18 15.62 202.59
C THR A 334 34.92 16.22 203.79
N ARG A 335 35.81 17.21 203.61
CA ARG A 335 36.61 17.77 204.71
C ARG A 335 36.10 19.10 205.28
N PHE A 336 35.22 19.82 204.59
CA PHE A 336 34.70 21.11 205.07
C PHE A 336 33.20 21.28 204.78
N LYS A 337 32.38 20.43 205.41
CA LYS A 337 30.98 20.74 205.75
C LYS A 337 30.92 21.17 207.21
N GLY A 338 30.99 22.48 207.39
CA GLY A 338 30.87 23.16 208.68
C GLY A 338 31.07 24.67 208.59
N ARG A 339 30.46 25.38 207.62
CA ARG A 339 29.98 26.78 207.70
C ARG A 339 29.50 27.30 206.33
N ARG A 340 28.25 27.81 206.34
CA ARG A 340 27.60 28.95 205.61
C ARG A 340 28.18 29.35 204.24
N GLY A 341 27.43 29.61 203.17
CA GLY A 341 26.00 29.85 202.96
C GLY A 341 25.72 30.13 201.46
N LYS A 342 24.41 30.19 201.11
CA LYS A 342 23.74 30.53 199.82
C LYS A 342 24.22 31.88 199.21
N PRO A 343 23.82 32.36 197.98
CA PRO A 343 22.66 31.99 197.13
C PRO A 343 22.78 32.15 195.57
N GLN A 344 21.69 31.77 194.88
CA GLN A 344 20.97 32.40 193.74
C GLN A 344 21.54 32.57 192.30
N LEU A 345 20.83 31.89 191.36
CA LEU A 345 20.11 32.40 190.16
C LEU A 345 20.53 33.75 189.54
N VAL A 346 20.76 33.78 188.21
CA VAL A 346 20.30 34.82 187.25
C VAL A 346 20.30 34.27 185.80
N GLU A 347 19.19 34.49 185.07
CA GLU A 347 19.07 34.43 183.60
C GLU A 347 19.68 35.68 182.92
N GLY A 348 20.22 35.58 181.71
CA GLY A 348 20.61 36.78 180.95
C GLY A 348 20.99 36.53 179.49
N ASN A 349 20.21 37.13 178.59
CA ASN A 349 20.47 37.37 177.15
C ASN A 349 21.78 38.13 176.89
N MET A 350 22.37 37.94 175.69
CA MET A 350 22.87 39.05 174.84
C MET A 350 23.20 38.58 173.42
N GLU A 351 22.64 39.30 172.44
CA GLU A 351 23.11 39.39 171.06
C GLU A 351 24.46 40.15 170.96
N LEU A 352 25.20 40.01 169.85
CA LEU A 352 25.63 41.12 168.97
C LEU A 352 26.65 40.69 167.87
N LYS A 353 26.28 41.01 166.61
CA LYS A 353 27.06 41.64 165.49
C LYS A 353 28.23 40.95 164.75
N THR A 354 27.94 40.66 163.47
CA THR A 354 28.62 41.06 162.19
C THR A 354 30.14 41.25 162.08
N TYR A 355 30.75 40.68 161.02
CA TYR A 355 31.60 41.35 160.01
C TYR A 355 31.65 40.54 158.68
N ALA A 356 31.50 41.25 157.55
CA ALA A 356 31.76 40.95 156.12
C ALA A 356 31.25 39.64 155.49
#